data_AF-A0A6S6Y1B6-F1
#
_entry.id   AF-A0A6S6Y1B6-F1
#
_cell.length_a   1.000
_cell.length_b   1.000
_cell.length_c   1.000
_cell.angle_alpha   90.00
_cell.angle_beta   90.00
_cell.angle_gamma   90.00
#
_symmetry.space_group_name_H-M   'P 1'
#
loop_
_entity.id
_entity.type
_entity.pdbx_description
1 polymer ?
#
loop_
_entity_poly.entity_id
_entity_poly.type
_entity_poly.pdbx_seq_one_letter_code
_entity_poly.pdbx_strand_id
1 'polypeptide(L)'
;MRKYILPLLMLLSLSAFAADERVKPGETIELKDGGKVTVQKDGTMVHIDAGGNRVKMRDKVVMEAKDGSKFVMKNNALWKTLTEKGTLNPKF
;
A
#
# COMPACT_ATOMS: atom_id res chain seq x y z
N MET A 1 34.26 42.37 -26.22
CA MET A 1 33.56 41.76 -25.07
C MET A 1 32.22 41.20 -25.55
N ARG A 2 32.09 39.87 -25.72
CA ARG A 2 30.79 39.19 -25.77
C ARG A 2 31.02 37.69 -25.61
N LYS A 3 31.06 37.23 -24.36
CA LYS A 3 31.15 35.80 -24.04
C LYS A 3 29.73 35.25 -24.02
N TYR A 4 29.43 34.37 -24.97
CA TYR A 4 28.22 33.56 -25.01
C TYR A 4 28.34 32.45 -23.98
N ILE A 5 27.56 32.49 -22.91
CA ILE A 5 27.31 31.31 -22.08
C ILE A 5 25.85 31.35 -21.67
N LEU A 6 24.98 30.76 -22.51
CA LEU A 6 23.64 30.35 -22.12
C LEU A 6 23.80 29.24 -21.05
N PRO A 7 23.17 29.33 -19.87
CA PRO A 7 23.11 28.18 -18.99
C PRO A 7 22.16 27.16 -19.64
N LEU A 8 22.73 26.00 -19.95
CA LEU A 8 22.05 24.79 -20.40
C LEU A 8 20.98 24.42 -19.37
N LEU A 9 19.72 24.67 -19.74
CA LEU A 9 18.53 24.37 -18.97
C LEU A 9 18.40 22.84 -18.86
N MET A 10 18.95 22.25 -17.79
CA MET A 10 18.70 20.86 -17.40
C MET A 10 17.23 20.71 -16.99
N LEU A 11 16.37 20.42 -17.97
CA LEU A 11 15.06 19.84 -17.73
C LEU A 11 15.24 18.33 -17.55
N LEU A 12 15.71 17.90 -16.37
CA LEU A 12 15.46 16.54 -15.91
C LEU A 12 13.98 16.48 -15.52
N SER A 13 13.12 16.18 -16.49
CA SER A 13 11.76 15.73 -16.21
C SER A 13 11.85 14.36 -15.54
N LEU A 14 11.88 14.34 -14.21
CA LEU A 14 11.64 13.13 -13.43
C LEU A 14 10.19 12.72 -13.65
N SER A 15 9.97 11.79 -14.58
CA SER A 15 8.69 11.10 -14.74
C SER A 15 8.39 10.39 -13.43
N ALA A 16 7.48 10.94 -12.62
CA ALA A 16 6.95 10.25 -11.46
C ALA A 16 6.09 9.09 -11.98
N PHE A 17 6.70 7.91 -12.10
CA PHE A 17 5.94 6.68 -12.26
C PHE A 17 5.16 6.46 -10.97
N ALA A 18 3.86 6.75 -11.00
CA ALA A 18 2.92 6.21 -10.05
C ALA A 18 2.87 4.70 -10.29
N ALA A 19 3.79 3.96 -9.66
CA ALA A 19 3.75 2.52 -9.63
C ALA A 19 2.40 2.12 -9.00
N ASP A 20 1.58 1.41 -9.77
CA ASP A 20 0.30 0.89 -9.30
C ASP A 20 0.59 -0.12 -8.18
N GLU A 21 0.53 0.38 -6.94
CA GLU A 21 0.99 -0.31 -5.73
C GLU A 21 -0.09 -1.28 -5.22
N ARG A 22 -0.51 -2.19 -6.12
CA ARG A 22 -1.47 -3.24 -5.78
C ARG A 22 -0.76 -4.33 -5.00
N VAL A 23 -1.47 -4.88 -4.01
CA VAL A 23 -1.03 -6.09 -3.30
C VAL A 23 -0.92 -7.24 -4.30
N LYS A 24 0.25 -7.88 -4.35
CA LYS A 24 0.54 -8.93 -5.34
C LYS A 24 0.31 -10.32 -4.76
N PRO A 25 -0.10 -11.31 -5.57
CA PRO A 25 -0.09 -12.70 -5.15
C PRO A 25 1.31 -13.14 -4.70
N GLY A 26 1.39 -13.78 -3.54
CA GLY A 26 2.64 -14.16 -2.89
C GLY A 26 3.20 -13.14 -1.89
N GLU A 27 2.56 -11.98 -1.76
CA GLU A 27 2.98 -10.93 -0.82
C GLU A 27 2.55 -11.25 0.62
N THR A 28 3.41 -10.90 1.59
CA THR A 28 3.07 -10.94 3.01
C THR A 28 3.20 -9.55 3.60
N ILE A 29 2.12 -9.08 4.20
CA ILE A 29 2.01 -7.79 4.84
C ILE A 29 2.11 -8.01 6.35
N GLU A 30 3.18 -7.49 6.96
CA GLU A 30 3.32 -7.50 8.41
C GLU A 30 2.50 -6.36 9.04
N LEU A 31 1.67 -6.70 10.02
CA LEU A 31 0.79 -5.75 10.69
C LEU A 31 1.42 -5.17 11.95
N LYS A 32 0.99 -3.97 12.34
CA LYS A 32 1.46 -3.28 13.57
C LYS A 32 1.04 -3.98 14.84
N ASP A 33 -0.08 -4.70 14.82
CA ASP A 33 -0.55 -5.48 15.97
C ASP A 33 0.28 -6.75 16.21
N GLY A 34 1.25 -7.06 15.34
CA GLY A 34 2.09 -8.26 15.39
C GLY A 34 1.57 -9.40 14.54
N GLY A 35 0.38 -9.28 13.96
CA GLY A 35 -0.16 -10.23 12.98
C GLY A 35 0.46 -10.06 11.59
N LYS A 36 -0.05 -10.83 10.64
CA LYS A 36 0.30 -10.73 9.21
C LYS A 36 -0.84 -11.19 8.30
N VAL A 37 -0.91 -10.57 7.13
CA VAL A 37 -1.78 -11.01 6.03
C VAL A 37 -0.91 -11.52 4.90
N THR A 38 -1.09 -12.76 4.50
CA THR A 38 -0.43 -13.36 3.33
C THR A 38 -1.44 -13.50 2.21
N VAL A 39 -1.14 -12.90 1.06
CA VAL A 39 -1.86 -13.15 -0.18
C VAL A 39 -1.19 -14.34 -0.86
N GLN A 40 -1.90 -15.44 -0.99
CA GLN A 40 -1.40 -16.65 -1.63
C GLN A 40 -1.30 -16.46 -3.14
N LYS A 41 -0.57 -17.36 -3.82
CA LYS A 41 -0.40 -17.31 -5.29
C LYS A 41 -1.71 -17.49 -6.05
N ASP A 42 -2.68 -18.19 -5.46
CA ASP A 42 -4.03 -18.37 -6.01
C ASP A 42 -4.95 -17.16 -5.76
N GLY A 43 -4.45 -16.11 -5.11
CA GLY A 43 -5.21 -14.90 -4.78
C GLY A 43 -6.03 -14.99 -3.49
N THR A 44 -6.07 -16.14 -2.82
CA THR A 44 -6.70 -16.24 -1.50
C THR A 44 -5.85 -15.58 -0.43
N MET A 45 -6.46 -15.24 0.71
CA MET A 45 -5.78 -14.50 1.78
C MET A 45 -5.84 -15.26 3.10
N VAL A 46 -4.73 -15.22 3.83
CA VAL A 46 -4.60 -15.79 5.18
C VAL A 46 -4.21 -14.68 6.13
N HIS A 47 -5.00 -14.50 7.19
CA HIS A 47 -4.68 -13.57 8.27
C HIS A 47 -4.31 -14.38 9.51
N ILE A 48 -3.10 -14.12 10.02
CA ILE A 48 -2.56 -14.68 11.25
C ILE A 48 -2.46 -13.54 12.27
N ASP A 49 -3.00 -13.73 13.48
CA ASP A 49 -2.85 -12.77 14.57
C ASP A 49 -1.45 -12.84 15.21
N ALA A 50 -1.17 -11.92 16.15
CA ALA A 50 0.10 -11.89 16.86
C ALA A 50 0.39 -13.16 17.69
N GLY A 51 -0.64 -13.92 18.05
CA GLY A 51 -0.52 -15.19 18.75
C GLY A 51 -0.22 -16.37 17.82
N GLY A 52 -0.14 -16.15 16.49
CA GLY A 52 0.08 -17.20 15.51
C GLY A 52 -1.19 -17.94 15.09
N ASN A 53 -2.38 -17.49 15.52
CA ASN A 53 -3.64 -18.14 15.17
C ASN A 53 -4.18 -17.60 13.86
N ARG A 54 -4.75 -18.49 13.05
CA ARG A 54 -5.50 -18.08 11.86
C ARG A 54 -6.81 -17.43 12.28
N VAL A 55 -7.00 -16.18 11.91
CA VAL A 55 -8.20 -15.41 12.20
C VAL A 55 -8.96 -15.07 10.92
N LYS A 56 -10.26 -14.89 11.05
CA LYS A 56 -11.10 -14.44 9.94
C LYS A 56 -10.77 -12.99 9.61
N MET A 57 -10.47 -12.69 8.34
CA MET A 57 -10.44 -11.31 7.86
C MET A 57 -11.84 -10.73 7.93
N ARG A 58 -12.02 -9.71 8.76
CA ARG A 58 -13.29 -9.02 8.94
C ARG A 58 -13.40 -7.89 7.91
N ASP A 59 -14.51 -7.88 7.18
CA ASP A 59 -14.83 -6.77 6.28
C ASP A 59 -14.90 -5.45 7.05
N LYS A 60 -14.47 -4.37 6.39
CA LYS A 60 -14.49 -2.98 6.92
C LYS A 60 -13.60 -2.72 8.14
N VAL A 61 -12.79 -3.69 8.55
CA VAL A 61 -11.78 -3.49 9.59
C VAL A 61 -10.50 -3.00 8.95
N VAL A 62 -9.99 -1.87 9.44
CA VAL A 62 -8.70 -1.32 9.01
C VAL A 62 -7.58 -2.12 9.68
N MET A 63 -6.68 -2.63 8.86
CA MET A 63 -5.44 -3.30 9.25
C MET A 63 -4.28 -2.36 8.91
N GLU A 64 -3.46 -2.02 9.88
CA GLU A 64 -2.32 -1.13 9.67
C GLU A 64 -1.04 -1.95 9.57
N ALA A 65 -0.33 -1.82 8.46
CA ALA A 65 0.96 -2.46 8.23
C ALA A 65 2.09 -1.70 8.93
N LYS A 66 3.22 -2.38 9.15
CA LYS A 66 4.39 -1.79 9.83
C LYS A 66 4.95 -0.55 9.15
N ASP A 67 4.84 -0.47 7.83
CA ASP A 67 5.22 0.69 7.01
C ASP A 67 4.25 1.89 7.15
N GLY A 68 3.13 1.73 7.87
CA GLY A 68 2.09 2.75 8.02
C GLY A 68 0.97 2.65 6.97
N SER A 69 1.10 1.77 5.98
CA SER A 69 0.06 1.51 5.00
C SER A 69 -1.20 0.95 5.68
N LYS A 70 -2.36 1.46 5.30
CA LYS A 70 -3.66 0.98 5.84
C LYS A 70 -4.37 0.14 4.80
N PHE A 71 -4.82 -1.04 5.21
CA PHE A 71 -5.54 -1.98 4.37
C PHE A 71 -6.94 -2.23 4.93
N VAL A 72 -7.90 -2.48 4.05
CA VAL A 72 -9.24 -2.90 4.44
C VAL A 72 -9.70 -4.06 3.57
N MET A 73 -10.36 -5.03 4.20
CA MET A 73 -11.02 -6.11 3.47
C MET A 73 -12.41 -5.64 3.01
N LYS A 74 -12.67 -5.76 1.71
CA LYS A 74 -13.99 -5.43 1.13
C LYS A 74 -14.21 -6.23 -0.15
N ASN A 75 -15.41 -6.80 -0.30
CA ASN A 75 -15.79 -7.58 -1.48
C ASN A 75 -14.80 -8.71 -1.80
N ASN A 76 -14.33 -9.40 -0.76
CA ASN A 76 -13.32 -10.46 -0.88
C ASN A 76 -11.96 -10.00 -1.46
N ALA A 77 -11.64 -8.71 -1.39
CA ALA A 77 -10.37 -8.15 -1.86
C ALA A 77 -9.73 -7.28 -0.78
N LEU A 78 -8.40 -7.26 -0.76
CA LEU A 78 -7.62 -6.39 0.11
C LEU A 78 -7.35 -5.05 -0.59
N TRP A 79 -7.88 -3.97 -0.02
CA TRP A 79 -7.75 -2.63 -0.56
C TRP A 79 -6.72 -1.84 0.23
N LYS A 80 -5.66 -1.37 -0.42
CA LYS A 80 -4.74 -0.38 0.16
C LYS A 80 -5.44 0.98 0.16
N THR A 81 -5.48 1.62 1.32
CA THR A 81 -6.06 2.94 1.51
C THR A 81 -5.06 3.97 1.01
N LEU A 82 -5.41 4.72 -0.04
CA LEU A 82 -4.55 5.75 -0.65
C LEU A 82 -4.45 7.04 0.19
N THR A 83 -5.15 7.11 1.31
CA THR A 83 -5.32 8.33 2.10
C THR A 83 -4.23 8.44 3.16
N GLU A 84 -3.09 9.06 2.82
CA GLU A 84 -2.17 9.59 3.84
C GLU A 84 -2.59 11.00 4.31
N LYS A 85 -3.12 11.85 3.40
CA LYS A 85 -3.51 13.26 3.66
C LYS A 85 -4.64 13.79 2.75
N GLY A 86 -5.71 13.03 2.57
CA GLY A 86 -6.87 13.45 1.75
C GLY A 86 -8.13 13.69 2.57
N THR A 87 -8.92 14.71 2.22
CA THR A 87 -10.22 15.07 2.86
C THR A 87 -11.37 14.10 2.53
N LEU A 88 -11.10 13.06 1.74
CA LEU A 88 -12.08 12.01 1.48
C LEU A 88 -12.31 11.27 2.79
N ASN A 89 -13.56 11.30 3.27
CA ASN A 89 -14.05 10.53 4.41
C ASN A 89 -14.71 9.26 3.87
N PRO A 90 -13.94 8.19 3.55
CA PRO A 90 -14.53 6.95 3.07
C PRO A 90 -15.41 6.36 4.18
N LYS A 91 -16.73 6.39 3.95
CA LYS A 91 -17.69 5.67 4.78
C LYS A 91 -17.58 4.19 4.42
N PHE A 92 -16.84 3.43 5.21
CA PHE A 92 -16.69 1.99 5.05
C PHE A 92 -17.94 1.24 5.55
#